data_AF-A0A484TIA4-F1
#
_entry.id   AF-A0A484TIA4-F1
#
_cell.length_a   1.000
_cell.length_b   1.000
_cell.length_c   1.000
_cell.angle_alpha   90.00
_cell.angle_beta   90.00
_cell.angle_gamma   90.00
#
_symmetry.space_group_name_H-M   'P 1'
#
loop_
_entity.id
_entity.type
_entity.pdbx_description
1 polymer ?
#
loop_
_entity_poly.entity_id
_entity_poly.type
_entity_poly.pdbx_seq_one_letter_code
_entity_poly.pdbx_strand_id
1 'polypeptide(L)'
;MKKTFSLAPNGTYVIGKPRRCPDGTYVGGTGAITRAPDGTYVAGKPQRAPNGRYLGGEGRVTLAPDGSFVVGMPRLTPAGGYL
;
A
#
# COMPACT_ATOMS: atom_id res chain seq x y z
N MET A 1 10.49 12.91 7.52
CA MET A 1 10.69 12.59 6.08
C MET A 1 9.34 12.66 5.37
N LYS A 2 9.17 13.46 4.32
CA LYS A 2 7.90 13.50 3.57
C LYS A 2 7.73 12.15 2.85
N LYS A 3 6.66 11.42 3.14
CA LYS A 3 6.25 10.25 2.36
C LYS A 3 5.90 10.73 0.94
N THR A 4 6.71 10.37 -0.05
CA THR A 4 6.50 10.69 -1.47
C THR A 4 5.88 9.50 -2.19
N PHE A 5 5.10 9.78 -3.22
CA PHE A 5 4.64 8.75 -4.16
C PHE A 5 5.76 8.40 -5.13
N SER A 6 5.85 7.12 -5.50
CA SER A 6 6.69 6.66 -6.60
C SER A 6 5.86 5.84 -7.56
N LEU A 7 6.10 6.03 -8.86
CA LEU A 7 5.55 5.19 -9.91
C LEU A 7 6.39 3.91 -10.01
N ALA A 8 5.75 2.76 -9.82
CA ALA A 8 6.38 1.46 -10.03
C ALA A 8 6.44 1.12 -11.52
N PRO A 9 7.34 0.20 -11.95
CA PRO A 9 7.46 -0.21 -13.35
C PRO A 9 6.17 -0.78 -13.98
N ASN A 10 5.25 -1.32 -13.17
CA ASN A 10 3.96 -1.82 -13.64
C ASN A 10 2.88 -0.72 -13.75
N GLY A 11 3.24 0.56 -13.60
CA GLY A 11 2.31 1.69 -13.70
C GLY A 11 1.52 2.00 -12.42
N THR A 12 1.71 1.23 -11.34
CA THR A 12 1.02 1.50 -10.06
C THR A 12 1.80 2.49 -9.19
N TYR A 13 1.09 3.31 -8.42
CA TYR A 13 1.72 4.17 -7.42
C TYR A 13 1.89 3.43 -6.09
N VAL A 14 3.01 3.70 -5.41
CA VAL A 14 3.27 3.25 -4.04
C VAL A 14 3.85 4.38 -3.19
N ILE A 15 3.76 4.27 -1.87
CA ILE A 15 4.41 5.20 -0.94
C ILE A 15 5.89 4.80 -0.76
N GLY A 16 6.83 5.72 -1.00
CA GLY A 16 8.26 5.44 -0.89
C GLY A 16 8.81 4.67 -2.10
N LYS A 17 10.00 4.05 -1.95
CA LYS A 17 10.67 3.35 -3.05
C LYS A 17 9.91 2.05 -3.41
N PRO A 18 9.56 1.83 -4.69
CA PRO A 18 8.94 0.59 -5.12
C PRO A 18 9.85 -0.61 -4.92
N ARG A 19 9.28 -1.70 -4.42
CA ARG A 19 9.96 -2.97 -4.17
C ARG A 19 9.12 -4.09 -4.79
N ARG A 20 9.76 -4.90 -5.63
CA ARG A 20 9.08 -5.96 -6.38
C ARG A 20 8.78 -7.16 -5.47
N CYS A 21 7.54 -7.64 -5.53
CA CYS A 21 7.07 -8.83 -4.84
C CYS A 21 7.29 -10.09 -5.71
N PRO A 22 7.23 -11.30 -5.14
CA PRO A 22 7.39 -12.55 -5.89
C PRO A 22 6.39 -12.75 -7.04
N ASP A 23 5.17 -12.24 -6.89
CA ASP A 23 4.11 -12.30 -7.92
C ASP A 23 4.25 -11.21 -9.01
N GLY A 24 5.30 -10.39 -8.94
CA GLY A 24 5.54 -9.30 -9.88
C GLY A 24 4.82 -7.98 -9.55
N THR A 25 3.99 -7.94 -8.50
CA THR A 25 3.43 -6.69 -7.98
C THR A 25 4.49 -5.86 -7.25
N TYR A 26 4.15 -4.64 -6.84
CA TYR A 26 5.06 -3.74 -6.15
C TYR A 26 4.43 -3.22 -4.86
N VAL A 27 5.23 -3.19 -3.79
CA VAL A 27 4.89 -2.53 -2.53
C VAL A 27 5.84 -1.38 -2.27
N GLY A 28 5.38 -0.41 -1.49
CA GLY A 28 6.18 0.69 -0.98
C GLY A 28 6.20 0.70 0.55
N GLY A 29 7.08 1.50 1.13
CA GLY A 29 7.21 1.68 2.58
C GLY A 29 8.32 0.86 3.23
N THR A 30 8.33 0.89 4.55
CA THR A 30 9.31 0.23 5.43
C THR A 30 8.89 -1.21 5.78
N GLY A 31 9.82 -2.01 6.30
CA GLY A 31 9.57 -3.38 6.73
C GLY A 31 9.82 -4.44 5.65
N ALA A 32 9.70 -5.72 6.01
CA ALA A 32 9.85 -6.84 5.07
C ALA A 32 8.67 -6.90 4.07
N ILE A 33 8.88 -7.51 2.91
CA ILE A 33 7.76 -7.91 2.04
C ILE A 33 7.13 -9.14 2.69
N THR A 34 5.87 -9.04 3.10
CA THR A 34 5.14 -10.09 3.80
C THR A 34 3.98 -10.57 2.96
N ARG A 35 3.81 -11.88 2.85
CA ARG A 35 2.62 -12.48 2.22
C ARG A 35 1.47 -12.48 3.22
N ALA A 36 0.36 -11.85 2.86
CA ALA A 36 -0.86 -11.83 3.64
C ALA A 36 -1.65 -13.14 3.52
N PRO A 37 -2.61 -13.41 4.42
CA PRO A 37 -3.46 -14.61 4.38
C PRO A 37 -4.27 -14.78 3.09
N ASP A 38 -4.69 -13.68 2.45
CA ASP A 38 -5.39 -13.71 1.14
C ASP A 38 -4.44 -13.96 -0.05
N GLY A 39 -3.14 -14.10 0.21
CA GLY A 39 -2.11 -14.37 -0.77
C GLY A 39 -1.46 -13.13 -1.39
N THR A 40 -1.96 -11.93 -1.10
CA THR A 40 -1.36 -10.67 -1.56
C THR A 40 -0.07 -10.34 -0.80
N TYR A 41 0.72 -9.39 -1.30
CA TYR A 41 1.95 -8.93 -0.65
C TYR A 41 1.80 -7.50 -0.13
N VAL A 42 2.34 -7.27 1.06
CA VAL A 42 2.34 -5.96 1.74
C VAL A 42 3.72 -5.65 2.32
N ALA A 43 4.01 -4.38 2.57
CA ALA A 43 5.19 -3.98 3.34
C ALA A 43 4.90 -4.00 4.84
N GLY A 44 5.72 -4.71 5.62
CA GLY A 44 5.56 -4.84 7.07
C GLY A 44 4.49 -5.87 7.48
N LYS A 45 3.90 -5.67 8.67
CA LYS A 45 2.87 -6.56 9.21
C LYS A 45 1.53 -6.32 8.49
N PRO A 46 0.88 -7.37 7.93
CA PRO A 46 -0.43 -7.23 7.31
C PRO A 46 -1.50 -6.74 8.29
N GLN A 47 -2.26 -5.72 7.89
CA GLN A 47 -3.44 -5.22 8.61
C GLN A 47 -4.70 -5.48 7.78
N ARG A 48 -5.70 -6.15 8.36
CA ARG A 48 -6.95 -6.46 7.65
C ARG A 48 -7.90 -5.26 7.71
N ALA A 49 -8.29 -4.75 6.55
CA ALA A 49 -9.31 -3.71 6.42
C ALA A 49 -10.74 -4.29 6.55
N PRO A 50 -11.76 -3.45 6.82
CA PRO A 50 -13.15 -3.90 6.91
C PRO A 50 -13.67 -4.63 5.66
N ASN A 51 -13.21 -4.26 4.47
CA ASN A 51 -13.55 -4.94 3.21
C ASN A 51 -12.80 -6.27 2.99
N GLY A 52 -12.01 -6.72 3.97
CA GLY A 52 -11.27 -7.98 3.93
C GLY A 52 -9.89 -7.93 3.30
N ARG A 53 -9.51 -6.83 2.61
CA ARG A 53 -8.18 -6.67 2.01
C ARG A 53 -7.11 -6.47 3.08
N TYR A 54 -5.88 -6.89 2.80
CA TYR A 54 -4.73 -6.63 3.65
C TYR A 54 -3.91 -5.43 3.16
N LEU A 55 -3.52 -4.57 4.11
CA LEU A 55 -2.72 -3.37 3.86
C LEU A 55 -1.41 -3.44 4.67
N GLY A 56 -0.39 -2.77 4.15
CA GLY A 56 0.94 -2.69 4.78
C GLY A 56 1.32 -1.29 5.19
N GLY A 57 2.26 -1.20 6.13
CA GLY A 57 2.85 0.04 6.60
C GLY A 57 2.53 0.38 8.06
N GLU A 58 3.16 1.46 8.52
CA GLU A 58 3.01 2.01 9.85
C GLU A 58 1.88 3.04 9.85
N GLY A 59 0.81 2.75 10.59
CA GLY A 59 -0.38 3.59 10.71
C GLY A 59 -1.65 2.77 10.91
N ARG A 60 -2.76 3.46 11.14
CA ARG A 60 -4.10 2.86 11.20
C ARG A 60 -4.69 2.72 9.80
N VAL A 61 -5.49 1.68 9.59
CA VAL A 61 -6.35 1.58 8.41
C VAL A 61 -7.42 2.69 8.45
N THR A 62 -7.50 3.49 7.38
CA THR A 62 -8.38 4.65 7.24
C THR A 62 -9.21 4.53 5.97
N LEU A 63 -10.48 4.93 6.02
CA LEU A 63 -11.35 5.05 4.85
C LEU A 63 -11.00 6.35 4.10
N ALA A 64 -10.69 6.23 2.81
CA ALA A 64 -10.45 7.36 1.92
C ALA A 64 -11.78 7.89 1.33
N PRO A 65 -11.80 9.12 0.78
CA PRO A 65 -13.00 9.72 0.19
C PRO A 65 -13.64 8.92 -0.94
N ASP A 66 -12.86 8.13 -1.69
CA ASP A 66 -13.34 7.25 -2.76
C ASP A 66 -13.87 5.90 -2.26
N GLY A 67 -13.90 5.68 -0.94
CA GLY A 67 -14.34 4.43 -0.31
C GLY A 67 -13.25 3.36 -0.21
N SER A 68 -12.03 3.61 -0.72
CA SER A 68 -10.91 2.70 -0.54
C SER A 68 -10.35 2.74 0.89
N PHE A 69 -9.64 1.69 1.31
CA PHE A 69 -8.94 1.66 2.59
C PHE A 69 -7.44 1.79 2.38
N VAL A 70 -6.81 2.68 3.14
CA VAL A 70 -5.37 2.97 3.09
C VAL A 70 -4.75 2.94 4.48
N VAL A 71 -3.42 2.98 4.60
CA VAL A 71 -2.73 3.04 5.91
C VAL A 71 -2.20 4.44 6.17
N GLY A 72 -2.71 5.07 7.22
CA GLY A 72 -2.40 6.44 7.59
C GLY A 72 -3.39 7.44 7.00
N MET A 73 -2.92 8.66 6.74
CA MET A 73 -3.73 9.74 6.17
C MET A 73 -3.84 9.54 4.65
N PRO A 74 -5.06 9.40 4.08
CA PRO A 74 -5.23 9.22 2.64
C PRO A 74 -4.63 10.36 1.83
N ARG A 75 -3.91 10.03 0.77
CA ARG A 75 -3.38 11.01 -0.19
C ARG A 75 -3.74 10.63 -1.62
N LEU A 76 -4.29 11.58 -2.36
CA LEU A 76 -4.64 11.40 -3.76
C LEU A 76 -3.36 11.26 -4.61
N THR A 77 -3.30 10.17 -5.37
CA THR A 77 -2.23 9.92 -6.35
C THR A 77 -2.53 10.59 -7.67
N PRO A 78 -1.54 10.81 -8.55
CA PRO A 78 -1.78 11.34 -9.89
C PRO A 78 -2.71 10.47 -10.76
N ALA A 79 -2.85 9.18 -10.45
CA ALA A 79 -3.77 8.26 -11.13
C ALA A 79 -5.23 8.34 -10.62
N GLY A 80 -5.51 9.17 -9.61
CA GLY A 80 -6.86 9.39 -9.08
C GLY A 80 -7.28 8.49 -7.90
N GLY A 81 -6.48 7.51 -7.50
CA GLY A 81 -6.73 6.69 -6.29
C GLY A 81 -5.98 7.20 -5.06
N TYR A 82 -6.29 6.66 -3.87
CA TYR A 82 -5.62 7.03 -2.61
C TYR A 82 -4.60 5.98 -2.13
N LEU A 83 -3.53 6.45 -1.48
CA LEU A 83 -2.56 5.64 -0.71
C LEU A 83 -2.31 6.23 0.68
#